data_AF-A0A2G9QDP5-F1
#
_entry.id   AF-A0A2G9QDP5-F1
#
_cell.length_a   1.000
_cell.length_b   1.000
_cell.length_c   1.000
_cell.angle_alpha   90.00
_cell.angle_beta   90.00
_cell.angle_gamma   90.00
#
_symmetry.space_group_name_H-M   'P 1'
#
loop_
_entity.id
_entity.type
_entity.pdbx_description
1 polymer ?
#
loop_
_entity_poly.entity_id
_entity_poly.type
_entity_poly.pdbx_seq_one_letter_code
_entity_poly.pdbx_strand_id
1 'polypeptide(L)'
;MAETEQMVEMVDILKKADYDGKYGPYLNPNVRKAKSMAKVLRSLRRNFGVRRSKEQLRKRWSDLKLREQDQYRRIKKLLLKILNGNFQARGHSNRS
;
A
#
# COMPACT_ATOMS: atom_id res chain seq x y z
N MET A 1 -1.00 18.22 11.31
CA MET A 1 0.30 17.52 11.31
C MET A 1 0.29 16.22 12.13
N ALA A 2 -0.52 16.08 13.19
CA ALA A 2 -0.59 14.84 13.99
C ALA A 2 -1.24 13.62 13.28
N GLU A 3 -2.15 13.83 12.32
CA GLU A 3 -2.79 12.70 11.61
C GLU A 3 -1.86 12.00 10.61
N THR A 4 -0.89 12.72 10.02
CA THR A 4 0.06 12.14 9.07
C THR A 4 1.10 11.27 9.79
N GLU A 5 1.54 11.67 10.98
CA GLU A 5 2.52 10.90 11.78
C GLU A 5 1.95 9.55 12.24
N GLN A 6 0.71 9.54 12.73
CA GLN A 6 0.00 8.29 13.09
C GLN A 6 -0.13 7.33 11.90
N MET A 7 -0.38 7.87 10.71
CA MET A 7 -0.53 7.07 9.49
C MET A 7 0.83 6.55 9.00
N VAL A 8 1.89 7.35 9.09
CA VAL A 8 3.26 6.94 8.75
C VAL A 8 3.73 5.82 9.68
N GLU A 9 3.52 5.96 10.99
CA GLU A 9 3.91 4.94 11.96
C GLU A 9 3.13 3.62 11.74
N MET A 10 1.84 3.71 11.42
CA MET A 10 1.05 2.53 11.07
C MET A 10 1.62 1.81 9.83
N VAL A 11 1.93 2.56 8.76
CA VAL A 11 2.48 1.99 7.52
C VAL A 11 3.85 1.35 7.76
N ASP A 12 4.71 1.98 8.56
CA ASP A 12 6.04 1.47 8.87
C ASP A 12 5.99 0.14 9.64
N ILE A 13 5.11 0.05 10.65
CA ILE A 13 4.90 -1.18 11.42
C ILE A 13 4.36 -2.32 10.55
N LEU A 14 3.45 -2.00 9.62
CA LEU A 14 2.89 -3.00 8.70
C LEU A 14 3.97 -3.52 7.74
N LYS A 15 4.75 -2.62 7.13
CA LYS A 15 5.88 -3.00 6.27
C LYS A 15 6.88 -3.86 7.05
N LYS A 16 7.29 -3.42 8.24
CA LYS A 16 8.22 -4.17 9.09
C LYS A 16 7.68 -5.56 9.43
N ALA A 17 6.39 -5.70 9.70
CA ALA A 17 5.77 -6.99 9.99
C ALA A 17 5.66 -7.93 8.78
N ASP A 18 5.57 -7.37 7.56
CA ASP A 18 5.57 -8.15 6.32
C ASP A 18 6.99 -8.62 5.95
N TYR A 19 8.02 -7.81 6.24
CA TYR A 19 9.44 -8.12 5.99
C TYR A 19 10.13 -8.92 7.11
N ASP A 20 9.59 -8.97 8.34
CA ASP A 20 10.21 -9.62 9.52
C ASP A 20 10.52 -11.12 9.29
N GLY A 21 9.92 -11.78 8.29
CA GLY A 21 10.15 -13.19 7.97
C GLY A 21 9.72 -14.19 9.06
N LYS A 22 9.42 -13.70 10.28
CA LYS A 22 9.03 -14.46 11.46
C LYS A 22 7.76 -15.29 11.30
N TYR A 23 6.97 -15.00 10.28
CA TYR A 23 5.77 -15.75 9.96
C TYR A 23 6.04 -16.58 8.70
N GLY A 24 6.30 -17.87 8.90
CA GLY A 24 6.55 -18.81 7.82
C GLY A 24 5.41 -18.85 6.78
N PRO A 25 5.68 -19.36 5.57
CA PRO A 25 4.73 -19.34 4.44
C PRO A 25 3.36 -19.95 4.74
N TYR A 26 3.28 -20.84 5.74
CA TYR A 26 2.09 -21.57 6.12
C TYR A 26 1.21 -20.89 7.18
N LEU A 27 1.60 -19.73 7.71
CA LEU A 27 0.72 -19.01 8.64
C LEU A 27 -0.44 -18.40 7.86
N ASN A 28 -1.67 -18.81 8.21
CA ASN A 28 -2.89 -18.28 7.63
C ASN A 28 -2.80 -16.74 7.45
N PRO A 29 -2.94 -16.21 6.23
CA PRO A 29 -2.82 -14.78 5.94
C PRO A 29 -3.69 -13.89 6.84
N ASN A 30 -4.86 -14.38 7.27
CA ASN A 30 -5.75 -13.65 8.17
C ASN A 30 -5.16 -13.52 9.59
N VAL A 31 -4.47 -14.56 10.06
CA VAL A 31 -3.79 -14.56 11.36
C VAL A 31 -2.59 -13.61 11.34
N ARG A 32 -1.81 -13.59 10.24
CA ARG A 32 -0.72 -12.62 10.04
C ARG A 32 -1.24 -11.18 10.08
N LYS A 33 -2.26 -10.88 9.28
CA LYS A 33 -2.91 -9.56 9.26
C LYS A 33 -3.42 -9.17 10.65
N ALA A 34 -4.07 -10.08 11.37
CA ALA A 34 -4.59 -9.81 12.71
C ALA A 34 -3.47 -9.48 13.73
N LYS A 35 -2.34 -10.21 13.69
CA LYS A 35 -1.17 -9.94 14.56
C LYS A 35 -0.51 -8.60 14.23
N SER A 36 -0.37 -8.26 12.96
CA SER A 36 0.18 -6.97 12.52
C SER A 36 -0.73 -5.81 12.96
N MET A 37 -2.05 -5.94 12.80
CA MET A 37 -3.01 -4.94 13.30
C MET A 37 -2.94 -4.77 14.82
N ALA A 38 -2.68 -5.84 15.57
CA ALA A 38 -2.49 -5.74 17.02
C ALA A 38 -1.20 -5.00 17.41
N LYS A 39 -0.12 -5.13 16.61
CA LYS A 39 1.10 -4.32 16.82
C LYS A 39 0.85 -2.83 16.58
N VAL A 40 0.15 -2.50 15.49
CA VAL A 40 -0.27 -1.11 15.17
C VAL A 40 -1.10 -0.50 16.29
N LEU A 41 -2.13 -1.22 16.78
CA LEU A 41 -2.97 -0.71 17.87
C LEU A 41 -2.18 -0.42 19.15
N ARG A 42 -1.21 -1.28 19.49
CA ARG A 42 -0.36 -1.10 20.67
C ARG A 42 0.57 0.10 20.53
N SER A 43 1.17 0.31 19.35
CA SER A 43 2.07 1.44 19.13
C SER A 43 1.30 2.76 19.12
N LEU A 44 0.16 2.82 18.42
CA LEU A 44 -0.67 4.03 18.36
C LEU A 44 -1.17 4.46 19.75
N ARG A 45 -1.51 3.48 20.60
CA ARG A 45 -1.89 3.75 22.00
C ARG A 45 -0.70 4.23 22.82
N ARG A 46 0.49 3.65 22.64
CA ARG A 46 1.68 3.98 23.44
C ARG A 46 2.32 5.31 23.05
N ASN A 47 2.38 5.61 21.75
CA ASN A 47 3.12 6.75 21.20
C ASN A 47 2.24 7.99 21.01
N PHE A 48 0.95 7.80 20.69
CA PHE A 48 0.03 8.92 20.44
C PHE A 48 -1.11 9.01 21.46
N GLY A 49 -1.24 8.06 22.39
CA GLY A 49 -2.41 8.00 23.31
C GLY A 49 -3.73 7.72 22.59
N VAL A 50 -3.68 7.35 21.31
CA VAL A 50 -4.85 7.30 20.43
C VAL A 50 -5.61 6.01 20.67
N ARG A 51 -6.84 6.13 21.18
CA ARG A 51 -7.75 5.00 21.41
C ARG A 51 -8.66 4.80 20.19
N ARG A 52 -8.10 4.27 19.11
CA ARG A 52 -8.86 3.89 17.90
C ARG A 52 -9.35 2.45 17.97
N SER A 53 -10.51 2.18 17.38
CA SER A 53 -11.00 0.81 17.25
C SER A 53 -10.25 0.07 16.15
N LYS A 54 -10.14 -1.26 16.30
CA LYS A 54 -9.57 -2.16 15.29
C LYS A 54 -10.28 -2.04 13.94
N GLU A 55 -11.59 -1.80 13.97
CA GLU A 55 -12.47 -1.58 12.81
C GLU A 55 -12.06 -0.32 12.03
N GLN A 56 -11.86 0.80 12.75
CA GLN A 56 -11.51 2.08 12.15
C GLN A 56 -10.15 2.03 11.44
N LEU A 57 -9.17 1.32 12.04
CA LEU A 57 -7.87 1.12 11.40
C LEU A 57 -7.95 0.22 10.18
N ARG A 58 -8.79 -0.83 10.21
CA ARG A 58 -9.05 -1.66 9.02
C ARG A 58 -9.64 -0.84 7.89
N LYS A 59 -10.62 0.02 8.18
CA LYS A 59 -11.22 0.91 7.18
C LYS A 59 -10.18 1.85 6.57
N ARG A 60 -9.42 2.57 7.41
CA ARG A 60 -8.35 3.47 6.93
C ARG A 60 -7.28 2.74 6.11
N TRP A 61 -6.93 1.52 6.49
CA TRP A 61 -5.98 0.71 5.72
C TRP A 61 -6.54 0.30 4.35
N SER A 62 -7.80 -0.13 4.29
CA SER A 62 -8.47 -0.43 3.03
C SER A 62 -8.49 0.79 2.11
N ASP A 63 -8.84 1.96 2.64
CA ASP A 63 -8.85 3.22 1.89
C ASP A 63 -7.45 3.56 1.34
N LEU A 64 -6.40 3.35 2.15
CA LEU A 64 -5.02 3.56 1.72
C LEU A 64 -4.61 2.62 0.59
N LYS A 65 -4.94 1.32 0.70
CA LYS A 65 -4.62 0.33 -0.34
C LYS A 65 -5.38 0.57 -1.65
N LEU A 66 -6.59 1.09 -1.58
CA LEU A 66 -7.35 1.50 -2.77
C LEU A 66 -6.66 2.64 -3.52
N ARG A 67 -6.12 3.63 -2.79
CA ARG A 67 -5.35 4.74 -3.41
C ARG A 67 -4.09 4.23 -4.13
N GLU A 68 -3.35 3.31 -3.51
CA GLU A 68 -2.17 2.70 -4.14
C GLU A 68 -2.52 1.95 -5.44
N GLN A 69 -3.60 1.17 -5.42
CA GLN A 69 -4.07 0.46 -6.61
C GLN A 69 -4.52 1.40 -7.72
N ASP A 70 -5.20 2.50 -7.39
CA ASP A 70 -5.60 3.49 -8.39
C ASP A 70 -4.39 4.19 -9.01
N GLN A 71 -3.36 4.53 -8.22
CA GLN A 71 -2.11 5.08 -8.74
C GLN A 71 -1.43 4.10 -9.70
N TYR A 72 -1.34 2.82 -9.33
CA TYR A 72 -0.78 1.80 -10.22
C TYR A 72 -1.58 1.66 -11.52
N ARG A 73 -2.92 1.70 -11.45
CA ARG A 73 -3.79 1.69 -12.64
C ARG A 73 -3.57 2.90 -13.53
N ARG A 74 -3.42 4.10 -12.96
CA ARG A 74 -3.13 5.33 -13.71
C ARG A 74 -1.79 5.23 -14.43
N ILE A 75 -0.73 4.84 -13.71
CA ILE A 75 0.61 4.66 -14.29
C ILE A 75 0.58 3.61 -15.41
N LYS A 76 -0.04 2.45 -15.17
CA LYS A 76 -0.18 1.39 -16.17
C LYS A 76 -0.91 1.89 -17.42
N LYS A 77 -1.97 2.69 -17.27
CA LYS A 77 -2.69 3.31 -18.41
C LYS A 77 -1.80 4.28 -19.19
N LEU A 78 -1.01 5.11 -18.50
CA LEU A 78 -0.10 6.05 -19.16
C LEU A 78 1.01 5.31 -19.93
N LEU A 79 1.61 4.29 -19.33
CA LEU A 79 2.62 3.45 -19.99
C LEU A 79 2.04 2.78 -21.25
N LEU A 80 0.82 2.24 -21.16
CA LEU A 80 0.15 1.64 -22.32
C LEU A 80 -0.10 2.66 -23.43
N LYS A 81 -0.51 3.89 -23.10
CA LYS A 81 -0.68 4.96 -24.09
C LYS A 81 0.63 5.34 -24.78
N ILE A 82 1.72 5.48 -24.03
CA ILE A 82 3.04 5.81 -24.58
C ILE A 82 3.54 4.69 -25.50
N LEU A 83 3.43 3.44 -25.06
CA LEU A 83 3.86 2.27 -25.84
C LEU A 83 3.06 2.11 -27.14
N ASN A 84 1.74 2.35 -27.11
CA ASN A 84 0.87 2.27 -28.28
C ASN A 84 1.04 3.47 -29.24
N GLY A 85 1.27 4.68 -28.74
CA GLY A 85 1.52 5.88 -29.55
C GLY A 85 2.86 5.83 -30.29
N ASN A 86 3.88 5.21 -29.68
CA ASN A 86 5.22 5.05 -30.27
C ASN A 86 5.27 4.05 -31.44
N PHE A 87 4.22 3.26 -31.66
CA PHE A 87 4.11 2.34 -32.79
C PHE A 87 3.66 3.05 -34.08
N GLN A 88 2.84 4.09 -33.98
CA GLN A 88 2.33 4.84 -35.15
C GLN A 88 3.35 5.83 -35.72
N ALA A 89 4.22 6.41 -34.87
CA ALA A 89 5.22 7.40 -35.30
C ALA A 89 6.43 6.80 -36.07
N ARG A 90 6.61 5.47 -36.06
CA ARG A 90 7.73 4.78 -36.75
C ARG A 90 7.35 4.19 -38.13
N GLY A 91 6.17 4.51 -38.66
CA GLY A 91 5.67 3.99 -39.93
C GLY A 91 5.97 4.84 -41.18
N HIS A 92 6.55 6.04 -41.03
CA HIS A 92 6.81 6.96 -42.14
C HIS A 92 8.25 7.47 -42.13
N SER A 93 9.19 6.63 -42.56
CA SER A 93 10.49 7.12 -43.04
C SER A 93 11.04 6.15 -44.07
N ASN A 94 11.36 6.70 -45.24
CA ASN A 94 12.14 6.14 -46.34
C ASN A 94 11.36 5.31 -47.37
N ARG A 95 10.78 6.01 -48.34
CA ARG A 95 10.73 5.55 -49.73
C ARG A 95 11.32 6.65 -50.60
N SER A 96 12.59 6.45 -50.98
CA SER A 96 13.21 7.07 -52.15
C SER A 96 12.50 6.62 -53.43
#